data_AF-A0A0N0XV49-F1
#
_entry.id   AF-A0A0N0XV49-F1
#
_cell.length_a   1.000
_cell.length_b   1.000
_cell.length_c   1.000
_cell.angle_alpha   90.00
_cell.angle_beta   90.00
_cell.angle_gamma   90.00
#
_symmetry.space_group_name_H-M   'P 1'
#
loop_
_entity.id
_entity.type
_entity.pdbx_description
1 polymer ?
#
loop_
_entity_poly.entity_id
_entity_poly.type
_entity_poly.pdbx_seq_one_letter_code
_entity_poly.pdbx_strand_id
1 'polypeptide(L)'
;MRRTTLFASALAAAAALSLTACDNNDGKPAADVSGSTSKPIVTLDKPIEKPDLTLTDTDGKKYDLLEKTKGHPTLIYFGYTNCPDVCPLTMANLAVAVKPLSKAEQKDLRVVFVTSDPERDTPAALKKWLGGINKNFIGLTGKFSAIQDGARSVNIGIEKPVKKKNGDVVSTHGAQVLLTSPKDDKIHWMGMQEATSDNYTKALPKIIKGQNP
;
A
#
# COMPACT_ATOMS: atom_id res chain seq x y z
N MET A 1 -42.44 -73.78 25.29
CA MET A 1 -42.15 -72.38 25.69
C MET A 1 -40.64 -72.19 25.84
N ARG A 2 -40.01 -71.48 24.90
CA ARG A 2 -38.69 -70.80 24.91
C ARG A 2 -38.40 -70.47 23.42
N ARG A 3 -38.45 -69.19 23.02
CA ARG A 3 -37.29 -68.27 22.83
C ARG A 3 -36.17 -68.99 22.04
N THR A 4 -35.77 -68.56 20.85
CA THR A 4 -35.02 -67.31 20.56
C THR A 4 -34.79 -67.16 19.04
N THR A 5 -34.56 -65.92 18.62
CA THR A 5 -34.18 -65.40 17.30
C THR A 5 -32.74 -65.75 16.86
N LEU A 6 -32.50 -65.86 15.54
CA LEU A 6 -31.58 -65.02 14.70
C LEU A 6 -30.95 -65.77 13.49
N PHE A 7 -30.66 -64.96 12.45
CA PHE A 7 -29.76 -65.16 11.27
C PHE A 7 -30.26 -66.12 10.17
N ALA A 8 -30.08 -65.92 8.86
CA ALA A 8 -29.11 -65.16 8.05
C ALA A 8 -29.68 -64.94 6.61
N SER A 9 -29.42 -63.80 5.96
CA SER A 9 -28.58 -63.62 4.76
C SER A 9 -29.11 -64.09 3.38
N ALA A 10 -29.16 -63.15 2.42
CA ALA A 10 -28.70 -63.26 1.01
C ALA A 10 -29.49 -62.24 0.14
N LEU A 11 -28.93 -61.07 -0.21
CA LEU A 11 -28.11 -60.76 -1.39
C LEU A 11 -28.81 -61.00 -2.76
N ALA A 12 -29.21 -59.91 -3.42
CA ALA A 12 -29.18 -59.79 -4.89
C ALA A 12 -29.14 -58.31 -5.29
N ALA A 13 -27.99 -57.90 -5.82
CA ALA A 13 -27.74 -56.60 -6.41
C ALA A 13 -28.10 -56.63 -7.91
N ALA A 14 -28.79 -55.59 -8.38
CA ALA A 14 -28.80 -55.22 -9.80
C ALA A 14 -29.16 -53.73 -9.90
N ALA A 15 -28.15 -52.87 -10.01
CA ALA A 15 -28.32 -51.48 -10.42
C ALA A 15 -27.59 -51.31 -11.76
N ALA A 16 -28.38 -51.28 -12.83
CA ALA A 16 -27.92 -50.93 -14.16
C ALA A 16 -27.57 -49.43 -14.17
N LEU A 17 -26.31 -49.11 -14.46
CA LEU A 17 -25.86 -47.74 -14.73
C LEU A 17 -26.29 -47.37 -16.16
N SER A 18 -27.40 -46.65 -16.28
CA SER A 18 -27.75 -45.90 -17.49
C SER A 18 -26.95 -44.60 -17.52
N LEU A 19 -25.90 -44.56 -18.34
CA LEU A 19 -25.27 -43.31 -18.78
C LEU A 19 -26.29 -42.51 -19.59
N THR A 20 -26.88 -41.50 -18.96
CA THR A 20 -27.57 -40.41 -19.65
C THR A 20 -26.60 -39.25 -19.78
N ALA A 21 -26.04 -39.12 -20.98
CA ALA A 21 -25.49 -37.86 -21.47
C ALA A 21 -26.63 -36.89 -21.82
N CYS A 22 -26.26 -35.63 -22.06
CA CYS A 22 -27.07 -34.41 -22.20
C CYS A 22 -27.23 -33.68 -20.83
N ASP A 23 -27.08 -32.38 -20.67
CA ASP A 23 -27.06 -31.26 -21.59
C ASP A 23 -26.52 -30.02 -20.85
N ASN A 24 -26.16 -28.99 -21.61
CA ASN A 24 -25.60 -27.68 -21.23
C ASN A 24 -26.01 -27.08 -19.86
N ASN A 25 -25.02 -26.65 -19.07
CA ASN A 25 -25.24 -25.60 -18.07
C ASN A 25 -23.95 -24.83 -17.72
N ASP A 26 -23.87 -23.62 -18.28
CA ASP A 26 -23.23 -22.39 -17.80
C ASP A 26 -22.03 -22.50 -16.86
N GLY A 27 -20.87 -22.11 -17.42
CA GLY A 27 -19.66 -21.84 -16.67
C GLY A 27 -19.91 -20.86 -15.52
N LYS A 28 -19.86 -21.38 -14.30
CA LYS A 28 -19.56 -20.59 -13.11
C LYS A 28 -18.13 -20.93 -12.70
N PRO A 29 -17.20 -19.97 -12.70
CA PRO A 29 -15.90 -20.22 -12.09
C PRO A 29 -16.11 -20.55 -10.61
N ALA A 30 -15.32 -21.52 -10.15
CA ALA A 30 -15.22 -21.90 -8.76
C ALA A 30 -15.02 -20.66 -7.88
N ALA A 31 -15.76 -20.63 -6.78
CA ALA A 31 -15.76 -19.65 -5.70
C ALA A 31 -14.59 -18.66 -5.73
N ASP A 32 -14.90 -17.41 -6.08
CA ASP A 32 -14.09 -16.25 -5.75
C ASP A 32 -13.95 -16.22 -4.22
N VAL A 33 -12.75 -16.52 -3.71
CA VAL A 33 -12.40 -16.18 -2.33
C VAL A 33 -12.19 -14.67 -2.33
N SER A 34 -13.30 -13.92 -2.26
CA SER A 34 -13.30 -12.48 -2.06
C SER A 34 -12.87 -12.20 -0.62
N GLY A 35 -11.56 -12.25 -0.40
CA GLY A 35 -10.90 -11.93 0.85
C GLY A 35 -10.29 -10.54 0.81
N SER A 36 -11.13 -9.51 0.71
CA SER A 36 -11.01 -8.18 1.35
C SER A 36 -11.85 -7.17 0.57
N THR A 37 -13.00 -6.78 1.12
CA THR A 37 -13.80 -5.64 0.64
C THR A 37 -13.24 -4.30 1.11
N SER A 38 -11.95 -4.22 1.45
CA SER A 38 -11.30 -2.95 1.75
C SER A 38 -11.22 -2.11 0.47
N LYS A 39 -11.82 -0.92 0.49
CA LYS A 39 -11.59 0.08 -0.56
C LYS A 39 -10.07 0.35 -0.60
N PRO A 40 -9.38 0.20 -1.76
CA PRO A 40 -7.93 0.36 -1.81
C PRO A 40 -7.45 1.77 -1.44
N ILE A 41 -8.31 2.78 -1.61
CA ILE A 41 -8.12 4.12 -1.08
C ILE A 41 -9.31 4.42 -0.17
N VAL A 42 -9.04 4.65 1.11
CA VAL A 42 -10.05 4.94 2.14
C VAL A 42 -10.08 6.44 2.46
N THR A 43 -11.27 6.96 2.71
CA THR A 43 -11.47 8.29 3.31
C THR A 43 -11.52 8.14 4.82
N LEU A 44 -10.79 8.99 5.53
CA LEU A 44 -10.79 9.01 6.99
C LEU A 44 -11.99 9.80 7.50
N ASP A 45 -12.70 9.26 8.50
CA ASP A 45 -13.81 9.97 9.15
C ASP A 45 -13.32 11.25 9.85
N LYS A 46 -12.11 11.19 10.39
CA LYS A 46 -11.42 12.33 11.01
C LYS A 46 -10.09 12.56 10.31
N PRO A 47 -9.88 13.74 9.69
CA PRO A 47 -8.59 14.09 9.12
C PRO A 47 -7.50 14.13 10.18
N ILE A 48 -6.29 13.70 9.81
CA ILE A 48 -5.10 13.68 10.67
C ILE A 48 -4.17 14.81 10.24
N GLU A 49 -3.48 15.45 11.19
CA GLU A 49 -2.46 16.44 10.86
C GLU A 49 -1.28 15.78 10.11
N LYS A 50 -0.66 16.50 9.19
CA LYS A 50 0.62 16.06 8.59
C LYS A 50 1.67 15.89 9.70
N PRO A 51 2.60 14.92 9.56
CA PRO A 51 3.65 14.76 10.54
C PRO A 51 4.60 15.96 10.47
N ASP A 52 4.93 16.54 11.63
CA ASP A 52 5.91 17.62 11.72
C ASP A 52 7.32 17.04 11.60
N LEU A 53 7.87 17.10 10.38
CA LEU A 53 9.13 16.48 10.00
C LEU A 53 10.06 17.50 9.36
N THR A 54 11.15 17.82 10.04
CA THR A 54 12.30 18.50 9.45
C THR A 54 13.42 17.49 9.24
N LEU A 55 13.66 17.13 7.98
CA LEU A 55 14.60 16.08 7.55
C LEU A 55 15.61 16.63 6.54
N THR A 56 16.37 15.73 5.91
CA THR A 56 17.34 16.04 4.85
C THR A 56 16.86 15.45 3.52
N ASP A 57 16.85 16.26 2.46
CA ASP A 57 16.49 15.81 1.12
C ASP A 57 17.64 15.10 0.38
N THR A 58 17.37 14.66 -0.85
CA THR A 58 18.34 13.97 -1.73
C THR A 58 19.49 14.84 -2.22
N ASP A 59 19.40 16.16 -2.07
CA ASP A 59 20.46 17.12 -2.35
C ASP A 59 21.26 17.51 -1.09
N GLY A 60 20.96 16.87 0.05
CA GLY A 60 21.62 17.12 1.33
C GLY A 60 21.14 18.38 2.04
N LYS A 61 20.02 18.97 1.60
CA LYS A 61 19.46 20.20 2.19
C LYS A 61 18.41 19.88 3.23
N LYS A 62 18.27 20.78 4.21
CA LYS A 62 17.17 20.74 5.18
C LYS A 62 15.84 20.88 4.45
N TYR A 63 14.91 19.98 4.75
CA TYR A 63 13.57 19.93 4.20
C TYR A 63 12.54 19.89 5.33
N ASP A 64 11.75 20.94 5.45
CA ASP A 64 10.60 21.00 6.36
C ASP A 64 9.36 20.51 5.62
N LEU A 65 8.81 19.37 6.03
CA LEU A 65 7.69 18.73 5.36
C LEU A 65 6.46 19.63 5.35
N LEU A 66 6.14 20.30 6.45
CA LEU A 66 4.94 21.12 6.57
C LEU A 66 5.05 22.36 5.67
N GLU A 67 6.17 23.09 5.76
CA GLU A 67 6.38 24.30 4.96
C GLU A 67 6.44 24.00 3.47
N LYS A 68 7.17 22.96 3.06
CA LYS A 68 7.40 22.65 1.63
C LYS A 68 6.20 22.02 0.93
N THR A 69 5.24 21.52 1.69
CA THR A 69 4.02 20.89 1.15
C THR A 69 2.75 21.68 1.46
N LYS A 70 2.87 22.86 2.08
CA LYS A 70 1.74 23.70 2.43
C LYS A 70 0.94 24.11 1.20
N GLY A 71 -0.37 23.88 1.22
CA GLY A 71 -1.29 24.17 0.13
C GLY A 71 -1.13 23.28 -1.11
N HIS A 72 -0.31 22.23 -1.04
CA HIS A 72 -0.11 21.28 -2.13
C HIS A 72 -0.73 19.91 -1.81
N PRO A 73 -1.37 19.24 -2.79
CA PRO A 73 -1.76 17.85 -2.60
C PRO A 73 -0.48 17.02 -2.44
N THR A 74 -0.43 16.25 -1.35
CA THR A 74 0.80 15.54 -0.96
C THR A 74 0.51 14.08 -0.66
N LEU A 75 1.31 13.20 -1.23
CA LEU A 75 1.35 11.78 -0.92
C LEU A 75 2.59 11.53 -0.07
N ILE A 76 2.43 11.03 1.14
CA ILE A 76 3.53 10.70 2.06
C ILE A 76 3.57 9.19 2.21
N TYR A 77 4.72 8.59 1.94
CA TYR A 77 4.95 7.17 2.11
C TYR A 77 6.22 6.94 2.93
N PHE A 78 6.09 6.15 4.00
CA PHE A 78 7.22 5.70 4.78
C PHE A 78 7.66 4.32 4.27
N GLY A 79 8.93 4.16 3.93
CA GLY A 79 9.45 2.91 3.35
C GLY A 79 10.97 2.84 3.41
N TYR A 80 11.63 1.94 2.69
CA TYR A 80 13.10 1.94 2.56
C TYR A 80 13.53 1.34 1.23
N THR A 81 14.68 1.76 0.70
CA THR A 81 15.07 1.43 -0.70
C THR A 81 15.38 -0.05 -0.90
N ASN A 82 15.84 -0.74 0.15
CA ASN A 82 16.15 -2.17 0.15
C ASN A 82 14.96 -3.08 0.49
N CYS A 83 13.73 -2.55 0.50
CA CYS A 83 12.54 -3.36 0.72
C CYS A 83 12.35 -4.33 -0.46
N PRO A 84 12.24 -5.65 -0.22
CA PRO A 84 12.25 -6.64 -1.30
C PRO A 84 10.98 -6.67 -2.16
N ASP A 85 9.90 -6.00 -1.76
CA ASP A 85 8.60 -6.16 -2.42
C ASP A 85 7.77 -4.84 -2.43
N VAL A 86 7.15 -4.48 -1.30
CA VAL A 86 6.04 -3.51 -1.29
C VAL A 86 6.44 -2.06 -1.56
N CYS A 87 7.63 -1.62 -1.13
CA CYS A 87 8.07 -0.23 -1.35
C CYS A 87 8.30 0.10 -2.82
N PRO A 88 9.14 -0.65 -3.58
CA PRO A 88 9.34 -0.36 -5.00
C PRO A 88 8.04 -0.48 -5.79
N LEU A 89 7.17 -1.45 -5.47
CA LEU A 89 5.87 -1.58 -6.12
C LEU A 89 4.95 -0.37 -5.87
N THR A 90 4.83 0.07 -4.62
CA THR A 90 4.02 1.24 -4.26
C THR A 90 4.50 2.49 -4.99
N MET A 91 5.82 2.76 -4.95
CA MET A 91 6.37 3.95 -5.60
C MET A 91 6.27 3.88 -7.13
N ALA A 92 6.38 2.70 -7.73
CA ALA A 92 6.13 2.50 -9.16
C ALA A 92 4.66 2.75 -9.52
N ASN A 93 3.71 2.26 -8.70
CA ASN A 93 2.28 2.49 -8.89
C ASN A 93 1.95 3.99 -8.85
N LEU A 94 2.52 4.74 -7.90
CA LEU A 94 2.39 6.20 -7.83
C LEU A 94 3.00 6.87 -9.06
N ALA A 95 4.19 6.44 -9.50
CA ALA A 95 4.83 7.00 -10.69
C ALA A 95 3.99 6.78 -11.96
N VAL A 96 3.35 5.62 -12.12
CA VAL A 96 2.40 5.35 -13.21
C VAL A 96 1.18 6.25 -13.10
N ALA A 97 0.59 6.36 -11.91
CA ALA A 97 -0.63 7.15 -11.69
C ALA A 97 -0.46 8.66 -11.90
N VAL A 98 0.77 9.18 -11.75
CA VAL A 98 1.10 10.58 -12.00
C VAL A 98 1.22 10.90 -13.50
N LYS A 99 1.54 9.93 -14.36
CA LYS A 99 1.78 10.17 -15.79
C LYS A 99 0.60 10.79 -16.55
N PRO A 100 -0.67 10.39 -16.32
CA PRO A 100 -1.82 10.92 -17.05
C PRO A 100 -2.24 12.33 -16.62
N LEU A 101 -1.75 12.82 -15.48
CA LEU A 101 -2.04 14.18 -14.99
C LEU A 101 -1.48 15.23 -15.96
N SER A 102 -2.11 16.41 -16.01
CA SER A 102 -1.57 17.54 -16.76
C SER A 102 -0.22 17.99 -16.21
N LYS A 103 0.58 18.72 -16.99
CA LYS A 103 1.88 19.23 -16.53
C LYS A 103 1.76 20.16 -15.31
N ALA A 104 0.67 20.92 -15.22
CA ALA A 104 0.40 21.76 -14.07
C ALA A 104 0.14 20.92 -12.81
N GLU A 105 -0.71 19.89 -12.91
CA GLU A 105 -1.01 18.98 -11.81
C GLU A 105 0.23 18.18 -11.38
N GLN A 106 1.05 17.70 -12.32
CA GLN A 106 2.32 17.02 -12.00
C GLN A 106 3.30 17.95 -11.27
N LYS A 107 3.30 19.25 -11.58
CA LYS A 107 4.15 20.25 -10.91
C LYS A 107 3.61 20.64 -9.54
N ASP A 108 2.30 20.54 -9.32
CA ASP A 108 1.66 20.89 -8.06
C ASP A 108 1.71 19.74 -7.03
N LEU A 109 1.48 18.50 -7.49
CA LEU A 109 1.53 17.31 -6.67
C LEU A 109 2.90 17.10 -6.02
N ARG A 110 2.91 16.74 -4.74
CA ARG A 110 4.09 16.33 -3.99
C ARG A 110 3.99 14.84 -3.69
N VAL A 111 4.97 14.06 -4.11
CA VAL A 111 5.10 12.66 -3.70
C VAL A 111 6.38 12.55 -2.87
N VAL A 112 6.22 12.30 -1.58
CA VAL A 112 7.27 12.33 -0.57
C VAL A 112 7.48 10.92 -0.04
N PHE A 113 8.69 10.42 -0.26
CA PHE A 113 9.19 9.19 0.31
C PHE A 113 10.05 9.52 1.54
N VAL A 114 9.65 9.04 2.71
CA VAL A 114 10.42 9.16 3.95
C VAL A 114 11.03 7.80 4.27
N THR A 115 12.36 7.72 4.33
CA THR A 115 13.00 6.44 4.65
C THR A 115 12.74 6.02 6.10
N SER A 116 12.59 4.73 6.33
CA SER A 116 12.57 4.04 7.63
C SER A 116 13.92 3.41 7.96
N ASP A 117 14.90 3.50 7.05
CA ASP A 117 16.25 2.95 7.18
C ASP A 117 17.32 3.99 6.78
N PRO A 118 17.47 5.06 7.58
CA PRO A 118 18.37 6.15 7.25
C PRO A 118 19.86 5.77 7.29
N GLU A 119 20.23 4.62 7.87
CA GLU A 119 21.62 4.14 7.87
C GLU A 119 22.06 3.70 6.47
N ARG A 120 21.16 3.10 5.68
CA ARG A 120 21.43 2.69 4.30
C ARG A 120 20.93 3.70 3.27
N ASP A 121 19.80 4.34 3.56
CA ASP A 121 19.15 5.31 2.66
C ASP A 121 19.74 6.72 2.85
N THR A 122 21.01 6.87 2.48
CA THR A 122 21.68 8.18 2.39
C THR A 122 21.03 9.07 1.31
N PRO A 123 21.22 10.40 1.35
CA PRO A 123 20.71 11.30 0.30
C PRO A 123 21.07 10.84 -1.12
N ALA A 124 22.32 10.40 -1.34
CA ALA A 124 22.78 9.91 -2.63
C ALA A 124 22.12 8.58 -3.04
N ALA A 125 21.92 7.66 -2.09
CA ALA A 125 21.23 6.39 -2.34
C ALA A 125 19.76 6.63 -2.73
N LEU A 126 19.06 7.48 -1.98
CA LEU A 126 17.69 7.89 -2.28
C LEU A 126 17.58 8.58 -3.64
N LYS A 127 18.51 9.49 -3.96
CA LYS A 127 18.57 10.19 -5.27
C LYS A 127 18.67 9.19 -6.43
N LYS A 128 19.56 8.21 -6.30
CA LYS A 128 19.76 7.17 -7.31
C LYS A 128 18.51 6.30 -7.46
N TRP A 129 17.93 5.86 -6.36
CA TRP A 129 16.76 4.99 -6.36
C TRP A 129 15.52 5.68 -6.94
N LEU A 130 15.17 6.87 -6.44
CA LEU A 130 14.04 7.66 -6.96
C LEU A 130 14.27 8.11 -8.41
N GLY A 131 15.52 8.34 -8.82
CA GLY A 131 15.87 8.67 -10.20
C GLY A 131 15.46 7.60 -11.22
N GLY A 132 15.37 6.33 -10.80
CA GLY A 132 14.85 5.23 -11.61
C GLY A 132 13.32 5.11 -11.61
N ILE A 133 12.62 5.77 -10.68
CA ILE A 133 11.17 5.70 -10.52
C ILE A 133 10.51 6.96 -11.12
N ASN A 134 10.78 8.11 -10.51
CA ASN A 134 10.33 9.42 -10.97
C ASN A 134 11.21 10.50 -10.34
N LYS A 135 11.91 11.27 -11.19
CA LYS A 135 12.86 12.30 -10.75
C LYS A 135 12.23 13.47 -10.00
N ASN A 136 10.91 13.63 -10.08
CA ASN A 136 10.18 14.68 -9.36
C ASN A 136 9.75 14.25 -7.95
N PHE A 137 9.96 12.98 -7.58
CA PHE A 137 9.65 12.50 -6.24
C PHE A 137 10.70 12.96 -5.24
N ILE A 138 10.23 13.30 -4.04
CA ILE A 138 11.04 13.86 -2.97
C ILE A 138 11.44 12.72 -2.05
N GLY A 139 12.73 12.50 -1.85
CA GLY A 139 13.26 11.53 -0.90
C GLY A 139 13.80 12.23 0.34
N LEU A 140 13.38 11.78 1.52
CA LEU A 140 13.78 12.35 2.80
C LEU A 140 14.46 11.29 3.67
N THR A 141 15.55 11.69 4.33
CA THR A 141 16.31 10.89 5.31
C THR A 141 16.77 11.77 6.47
N GLY A 142 17.28 11.17 7.55
CA GLY A 142 17.69 11.91 8.75
C GLY A 142 17.82 11.02 9.97
N LYS A 143 17.69 11.61 11.16
CA LYS A 143 17.78 10.85 12.41
C LYS A 143 16.58 9.90 12.54
N PHE A 144 16.85 8.61 12.75
CA PHE A 144 15.81 7.59 12.90
C PHE A 144 14.75 7.94 13.94
N SER A 145 15.13 8.52 15.08
CA SER A 145 14.16 8.90 16.12
C SER A 145 13.16 9.95 15.63
N ALA A 146 13.61 10.97 14.87
CA ALA A 146 12.71 11.98 14.32
C ALA A 146 11.74 11.39 13.29
N ILE A 147 12.23 10.48 12.45
CA ILE A 147 11.41 9.73 11.48
C ILE A 147 10.37 8.88 12.21
N GLN A 148 10.78 8.14 13.24
CA GLN A 148 9.91 7.28 14.02
C GLN A 148 8.83 8.09 14.75
N ASP A 149 9.19 9.20 15.38
CA ASP A 149 8.24 10.07 16.08
C ASP A 149 7.21 10.68 15.11
N GLY A 150 7.68 11.16 13.94
CA GLY A 150 6.80 11.67 12.89
C GLY A 150 5.86 10.60 12.35
N ALA A 151 6.35 9.39 12.08
CA ALA A 151 5.51 8.27 11.63
C ALA A 151 4.46 7.89 12.68
N ARG A 152 4.85 7.84 13.97
CA ARG A 152 3.92 7.55 15.07
C ARG A 152 2.82 8.59 15.22
N SER A 153 3.11 9.87 14.95
CA SER A 153 2.10 10.95 14.99
C SER A 153 0.94 10.74 14.00
N VAL A 154 1.18 9.96 12.95
CA VAL A 154 0.20 9.58 11.92
C VAL A 154 -0.18 8.10 11.98
N ASN A 155 0.02 7.46 13.15
CA ASN A 155 -0.29 6.06 13.43
C ASN A 155 0.46 5.03 12.56
N ILE A 156 1.62 5.40 12.03
CA ILE A 156 2.52 4.48 11.32
C ILE A 156 3.61 4.03 12.29
N GLY A 157 3.60 2.75 12.64
CA GLY A 157 4.69 2.13 13.38
C GLY A 157 5.91 1.93 12.47
N ILE A 158 7.08 2.38 12.91
CA ILE A 158 8.37 2.10 12.27
C ILE A 158 9.31 1.55 13.33
N GLU A 159 9.90 0.39 13.08
CA GLU A 159 10.93 -0.18 13.95
C GLU A 159 12.29 -0.15 13.28
N LYS A 160 13.36 -0.23 14.09
CA LYS A 160 14.71 -0.25 13.54
C LYS A 160 14.90 -1.48 12.65
N PRO A 161 15.67 -1.37 11.55
CA PRO A 161 15.96 -2.51 10.72
C PRO A 161 16.64 -3.64 11.51
N VAL A 162 16.20 -4.89 11.28
CA VAL A 162 16.73 -6.08 11.95
C VAL A 162 17.37 -7.00 10.91
N LYS A 163 18.58 -7.47 11.21
CA LYS A 163 19.26 -8.48 10.39
C LYS A 163 18.71 -9.87 10.70
N LYS A 164 18.11 -10.50 9.69
CA LYS A 164 17.63 -11.88 9.73
C LYS A 164 18.80 -12.87 9.65
N LYS A 165 18.54 -14.14 9.99
CA LYS A 165 19.53 -15.23 9.95
C LYS A 165 20.10 -15.47 8.54
N ASN A 166 19.33 -15.19 7.49
CA ASN A 166 19.76 -15.31 6.10
C ASN A 166 20.57 -14.10 5.59
N GLY A 167 20.83 -13.10 6.44
CA GLY A 167 21.60 -11.90 6.11
C GLY A 167 20.76 -10.69 5.69
N ASP A 168 19.47 -10.87 5.38
CA ASP A 168 18.58 -9.79 4.98
C ASP A 168 18.35 -8.81 6.13
N VAL A 169 18.30 -7.51 5.81
CA VAL A 169 17.94 -6.47 6.78
C VAL A 169 16.58 -5.92 6.42
N VAL A 170 15.59 -6.17 7.29
CA VAL A 170 14.20 -5.76 7.11
C VAL A 170 13.81 -4.71 8.14
N SER A 171 13.03 -3.73 7.72
CA SER A 171 12.42 -2.75 8.60
C SER A 171 10.92 -2.97 8.63
N THR A 172 10.31 -3.06 9.81
CA THR A 172 8.85 -3.08 9.94
C THR A 172 8.35 -1.66 9.81
N HIS A 173 7.52 -1.40 8.79
CA HIS A 173 6.83 -0.13 8.62
C HIS A 173 5.41 -0.35 8.11
N GLY A 174 4.50 0.58 8.40
CA GLY A 174 3.19 0.62 7.74
C GLY A 174 3.34 0.83 6.24
N ALA A 175 2.59 0.07 5.45
CA ALA A 175 2.65 0.09 3.98
C ALA A 175 1.61 1.04 3.35
N GLN A 176 1.03 1.95 4.14
CA GLN A 176 0.00 2.88 3.67
C GLN A 176 0.61 4.14 3.07
N VAL A 177 -0.03 4.67 2.02
CA VAL A 177 0.26 6.00 1.48
C VAL A 177 -0.72 6.98 2.10
N LEU A 178 -0.23 8.02 2.76
CA LEU A 178 -1.06 9.08 3.33
C LEU A 178 -1.29 10.16 2.28
N LEU A 179 -2.54 10.53 2.01
CA LEU A 179 -2.89 11.52 0.99
C LEU A 179 -3.52 12.74 1.63
N THR A 180 -2.94 13.91 1.34
CA THR A 180 -3.31 15.18 1.96
C THR A 180 -4.13 16.04 1.02
N SER A 181 -5.10 16.75 1.57
CA SER A 181 -5.88 17.74 0.85
C SER A 181 -5.12 19.08 0.80
N PRO A 182 -5.05 19.76 -0.35
CA PRO A 182 -4.48 21.10 -0.43
C PRO A 182 -5.37 22.18 0.20
N LYS A 183 -6.63 21.87 0.56
CA LYS A 183 -7.58 22.83 1.13
C LYS A 183 -7.30 23.18 2.58
N ASP A 184 -6.79 22.21 3.34
CA ASP A 184 -6.59 22.34 4.79
C ASP A 184 -5.28 21.70 5.27
N ASP A 185 -4.44 21.20 4.35
CA ASP A 185 -3.16 20.57 4.65
C ASP A 185 -3.23 19.31 5.52
N LYS A 186 -4.41 18.67 5.62
CA LYS A 186 -4.60 17.47 6.44
C LYS A 186 -4.62 16.20 5.61
N ILE A 187 -4.31 15.07 6.26
CA ILE A 187 -4.47 13.73 5.70
C ILE A 187 -5.95 13.38 5.76
N HIS A 188 -6.58 13.27 4.59
CA HIS A 188 -8.00 12.88 4.46
C HIS A 188 -8.16 11.46 3.92
N TRP A 189 -7.15 10.95 3.20
CA TRP A 189 -7.22 9.64 2.58
C TRP A 189 -5.99 8.81 2.85
N MET A 190 -6.17 7.50 2.78
CA MET A 190 -5.11 6.53 2.97
C MET A 190 -5.20 5.47 1.86
N GLY A 191 -4.14 5.35 1.09
CA GLY A 191 -3.95 4.25 0.15
C GLY A 191 -3.45 3.04 0.92
N MET A 192 -4.21 1.95 0.87
CA MET A 192 -3.84 0.68 1.50
C MET A 192 -2.74 -0.02 0.69
N GLN A 193 -2.12 -1.05 1.28
CA GLN A 193 -1.00 -1.75 0.65
C GLN A 193 -1.37 -2.37 -0.71
N GLU A 194 -2.62 -2.80 -0.86
CA GLU A 194 -3.19 -3.36 -2.08
C GLU A 194 -3.54 -2.32 -3.17
N ALA A 195 -3.39 -1.02 -2.88
CA ALA A 195 -3.69 0.04 -3.83
C ALA A 195 -2.78 -0.04 -5.07
N THR A 196 -3.40 -0.25 -6.22
CA THR A 196 -2.74 -0.33 -7.52
C THR A 196 -2.60 1.03 -8.20
N SER A 197 -1.79 1.09 -9.26
CA SER A 197 -1.72 2.28 -10.13
C SER A 197 -3.09 2.74 -10.62
N ASP A 198 -4.02 1.82 -10.91
CA ASP A 198 -5.35 2.15 -11.41
C ASP A 198 -6.21 2.81 -10.35
N ASN A 199 -6.07 2.37 -9.09
CA ASN A 199 -6.75 3.02 -7.97
C ASN A 199 -6.27 4.47 -7.82
N TYR A 200 -4.96 4.69 -7.81
CA TYR A 200 -4.39 6.04 -7.73
C TYR A 200 -4.73 6.90 -8.95
N THR A 201 -4.69 6.34 -10.17
CA THR A 201 -5.01 7.07 -11.41
C THR A 201 -6.44 7.62 -11.38
N LYS A 202 -7.39 6.85 -10.83
CA LYS A 202 -8.79 7.28 -10.69
C LYS A 202 -8.97 8.31 -9.56
N ALA A 203 -8.19 8.19 -8.47
CA ALA A 203 -8.31 9.02 -7.28
C ALA A 203 -7.62 10.40 -7.41
N LEU A 204 -6.41 10.44 -7.97
CA LEU A 204 -5.55 11.64 -7.99
C LEU A 204 -6.24 12.89 -8.57
N PRO A 205 -7.00 12.83 -9.69
CA PRO A 205 -7.66 14.01 -10.24
C PRO A 205 -8.65 14.69 -9.27
N LYS A 206 -9.25 13.92 -8.35
CA LYS A 206 -10.14 14.44 -7.31
C LYS A 206 -9.35 14.91 -6.08
N ILE A 207 -8.37 14.12 -5.64
CA ILE A 207 -7.51 14.45 -4.49
C ILE A 207 -6.75 15.77 -4.70
N ILE A 208 -6.22 16.00 -5.90
CA ILE A 208 -5.54 17.26 -6.26
C ILE A 208 -6.47 18.48 -6.12
N LYS A 209 -7.79 18.29 -6.26
CA LYS A 209 -8.80 19.34 -6.07
C LYS A 209 -9.36 19.38 -4.64
N GLY A 210 -8.81 18.58 -3.73
CA GLY A 210 -9.31 18.40 -2.36
C GLY A 210 -10.72 17.81 -2.33
N GLN A 211 -11.01 16.85 -3.21
CA GLN A 211 -12.30 16.14 -3.31
C GLN A 211 -12.12 14.66 -3.00
N ASN A 212 -13.16 14.02 -2.46
CA ASN A 212 -13.13 12.59 -2.17
C ASN A 212 -12.97 11.76 -3.47
N PRO A 213 -12.07 10.75 -3.46
CA PRO A 213 -11.78 9.89 -4.62
C PRO A 213 -12.97 9.02 -5.04
#